data_AF-A0A6L4A8N5-F1
#
_entry.id   AF-A0A6L4A8N5-F1
#
_cell.length_a   1.000
_cell.length_b   1.000
_cell.length_c   1.000
_cell.angle_alpha   90.00
_cell.angle_beta   90.00
_cell.angle_gamma   90.00
#
_symmetry.space_group_name_H-M   'P 1'
#
loop_
_entity.id
_entity.type
_entity.pdbx_description
1 polymer ?
#
loop_
_entity_poly.entity_id
_entity_poly.type
_entity_poly.pdbx_seq_one_letter_code
_entity_poly.pdbx_strand_id
1 'polypeptide(L)'
;MSKYLGPIKILGTSAVIVFLFGRIFPTLSKELLSEDTRDSVLVRAIPFVTVFVSIILLYILLIFIVAIRFNGKIPYRTYRPIELTVIAGILIGIFCLFQPWELIGYEYGFLLLLASTIGFIMWSHIVPQSAANGKDLAPFELWHHAVAVIAALLVLSVFAYNFTQNEKPASPYGYTQRQWDRGLRPERKAEIIKEAEDTYNTYEVPFLIFISIGPALPIYFFLREILASAVSKERQANQSVAATTSA
;
A
#
# COMPACT_ATOMS: atom_id res chain seq x y z
N MET A 1 -5.56 -26.93 0.02
CA MET A 1 -4.68 -26.13 0.90
C MET A 1 -3.44 -26.88 1.38
N SER A 2 -3.51 -28.19 1.66
CA SER A 2 -2.36 -28.98 2.16
C SER A 2 -1.08 -28.85 1.33
N LYS A 3 -1.19 -28.84 -0.02
CA LYS A 3 -0.05 -28.69 -0.95
C LYS A 3 0.73 -27.38 -0.80
N TYR A 4 0.10 -26.32 -0.31
CA TYR A 4 0.71 -24.98 -0.20
C TYR A 4 1.24 -24.68 1.21
N LEU A 5 0.87 -25.48 2.21
CA LEU A 5 1.24 -25.26 3.60
C LEU A 5 2.75 -25.45 3.83
N GLY A 6 3.37 -26.41 3.11
CA GLY A 6 4.82 -26.65 3.17
C GLY A 6 5.64 -25.43 2.76
N PRO A 7 5.47 -24.92 1.51
CA PRO A 7 6.18 -23.73 1.05
C PRO A 7 5.96 -22.50 1.94
N ILE A 8 4.72 -22.25 2.39
CA ILE A 8 4.39 -21.13 3.29
C ILE A 8 5.17 -21.22 4.61
N LYS A 9 5.18 -22.41 5.23
CA LYS A 9 5.92 -22.63 6.48
C LYS A 9 7.41 -22.44 6.28
N ILE A 10 7.99 -22.95 5.19
CA ILE A 10 9.42 -22.82 4.91
C ILE A 10 9.78 -21.34 4.71
N LEU A 11 9.09 -20.62 3.83
CA LEU A 11 9.36 -19.21 3.57
C LEU A 11 9.18 -18.35 4.83
N GLY A 12 8.07 -18.53 5.55
CA GLY A 12 7.80 -17.78 6.77
C GLY A 12 8.82 -18.05 7.87
N THR A 13 9.18 -19.33 8.08
CA THR A 13 10.18 -19.70 9.09
C THR A 13 11.56 -19.16 8.73
N SER A 14 11.98 -19.27 7.46
CA SER A 14 13.24 -18.70 7.00
C SER A 14 13.31 -17.19 7.20
N ALA A 15 12.22 -16.47 6.88
CA ALA A 15 12.16 -15.02 7.09
C ALA A 15 12.33 -14.65 8.57
N VAL A 16 11.66 -15.38 9.47
CA VAL A 16 11.77 -15.15 10.92
C VAL A 16 13.17 -15.47 11.43
N ILE A 17 13.78 -16.58 11.01
CA ILE A 17 15.13 -16.97 11.43
C ILE A 17 16.15 -15.91 10.99
N VAL A 18 16.12 -15.48 9.73
CA VAL A 18 17.04 -14.47 9.21
C VAL A 18 16.85 -13.13 9.92
N PHE A 19 15.61 -12.76 10.23
CA PHE A 19 15.31 -11.53 10.97
C PHE A 19 15.86 -11.56 12.39
N LEU A 20 15.62 -12.67 13.11
CA LEU A 20 16.13 -12.86 14.46
C LEU A 20 17.66 -12.86 14.48
N PHE A 21 18.30 -13.50 13.50
CA PHE A 21 19.75 -13.46 13.35
C PHE A 21 20.24 -12.01 13.18
N GLY A 22 19.65 -11.23 12.27
CA GLY A 22 20.02 -9.82 12.09
C GLY A 22 19.87 -8.98 13.35
N ARG A 23 18.85 -9.27 14.17
CA ARG A 23 18.58 -8.55 15.42
C ARG A 23 19.55 -8.90 16.55
N ILE A 24 20.00 -10.15 16.60
CA ILE A 24 20.88 -10.70 17.64
C ILE A 24 22.37 -10.52 17.27
N PHE A 25 22.69 -10.43 15.98
CA PHE A 25 24.06 -10.33 15.47
C PHE A 25 24.91 -9.24 16.12
N PRO A 26 24.43 -8.00 16.37
CA PRO A 26 25.24 -6.97 17.04
C PRO A 26 25.66 -7.33 18.47
N THR A 27 24.92 -8.20 19.15
CA THR A 27 25.27 -8.70 20.48
C THR A 27 26.32 -9.80 20.35
N LEU A 28 26.08 -10.78 19.45
CA LEU A 28 27.02 -11.88 19.20
C LEU A 28 28.38 -11.39 18.69
N SER A 29 28.39 -10.38 17.82
CA SER A 29 29.63 -9.85 17.24
C SER A 29 30.52 -9.14 18.28
N LYS A 30 29.94 -8.64 19.38
CA LYS A 30 30.72 -8.06 20.49
C LYS A 30 31.46 -9.12 21.29
N GLU A 31 30.88 -10.30 21.42
CA GLU A 31 31.45 -11.41 22.20
C GLU A 31 32.41 -12.27 21.36
N LEU A 32 32.14 -12.42 20.07
CA LEU A 32 32.84 -13.37 19.19
C LEU A 32 33.93 -12.75 18.31
N LEU A 33 33.91 -11.44 18.06
CA LEU A 33 34.83 -10.78 17.13
C LEU A 33 35.69 -9.72 17.81
N SER A 34 36.92 -9.54 17.32
CA SER A 34 37.79 -8.42 17.72
C SER A 34 37.24 -7.08 17.24
N GLU A 35 37.65 -5.98 17.88
CA GLU A 35 37.18 -4.63 17.55
C GLU A 35 37.46 -4.23 16.10
N ASP A 36 38.69 -4.49 15.63
CA ASP A 36 39.10 -4.22 14.24
C ASP A 36 38.22 -4.95 13.21
N THR A 37 37.85 -6.20 13.50
CA THR A 37 36.98 -7.00 12.62
C THR A 37 35.55 -6.47 12.63
N ARG A 38 35.04 -6.10 13.82
CA ARG A 38 33.70 -5.55 14.01
C ARG A 38 33.51 -4.22 13.30
N ASP A 39 34.58 -3.43 13.18
CA ASP A 39 34.58 -2.14 12.50
C ASP A 39 34.75 -2.25 10.98
N SER A 40 34.98 -3.45 10.46
CA SER A 40 34.95 -3.68 9.02
C SER A 40 33.56 -3.41 8.43
N VAL A 41 33.54 -2.80 7.24
CA VAL A 41 32.32 -2.41 6.53
C VAL A 41 31.39 -3.61 6.31
N LEU A 42 31.94 -4.79 6.00
CA LEU A 42 31.17 -6.01 5.78
C LEU A 42 30.43 -6.47 7.03
N VAL A 43 31.10 -6.46 8.20
CA VAL A 43 30.47 -6.89 9.46
C VAL A 43 29.37 -5.91 9.89
N ARG A 44 29.59 -4.61 9.71
CA ARG A 44 28.58 -3.57 9.96
C ARG A 44 27.35 -3.72 9.03
N ALA A 45 27.53 -4.23 7.82
CA ALA A 45 26.44 -4.42 6.87
C ALA A 45 25.55 -5.64 7.17
N ILE A 46 26.01 -6.63 7.95
CA ILE A 46 25.27 -7.88 8.20
C ILE A 46 23.87 -7.64 8.78
N PRO A 47 23.66 -6.85 9.85
CA PRO A 47 22.32 -6.58 10.38
C PRO A 47 21.39 -5.93 9.35
N PHE A 48 21.92 -5.00 8.55
CA PHE A 48 21.16 -4.34 7.49
C PHE A 48 20.72 -5.32 6.41
N VAL A 49 21.65 -6.10 5.85
CA VAL A 49 21.37 -7.07 4.78
C VAL A 49 20.40 -8.15 5.25
N THR A 50 20.57 -8.65 6.46
CA THR A 50 19.70 -9.71 7.02
C THR A 50 18.27 -9.21 7.24
N VAL A 51 18.08 -8.02 7.79
CA VAL A 51 16.75 -7.40 7.91
C VAL A 51 16.14 -7.16 6.52
N PHE A 52 16.91 -6.65 5.57
CA PHE A 52 16.46 -6.42 4.20
C PHE A 52 16.00 -7.72 3.50
N VAL A 53 16.81 -8.78 3.56
CA VAL A 53 16.47 -10.11 3.03
C VAL A 53 15.20 -10.65 3.71
N SER A 54 15.04 -10.43 5.02
CA SER A 54 13.85 -10.87 5.74
C SER A 54 12.59 -10.17 5.24
N ILE A 55 12.65 -8.86 5.00
CA ILE A 55 11.54 -8.08 4.43
C ILE A 55 11.18 -8.61 3.04
N ILE A 56 12.17 -8.90 2.19
CA ILE A 56 11.94 -9.49 0.85
C ILE A 56 11.24 -10.85 0.97
N LEU A 57 11.70 -11.73 1.86
CA LEU A 57 11.09 -13.05 2.05
C LEU A 57 9.64 -12.95 2.54
N LEU A 58 9.36 -12.03 3.47
CA LEU A 58 8.00 -11.75 3.92
C LEU A 58 7.12 -11.21 2.79
N TYR A 59 7.67 -10.33 1.94
CA TYR A 59 6.94 -9.79 0.81
C TYR A 59 6.63 -10.84 -0.25
N ILE A 60 7.58 -11.73 -0.58
CA ILE A 60 7.34 -12.89 -1.46
C ILE A 60 6.25 -13.79 -0.87
N LEU A 61 6.30 -14.05 0.43
CA LEU A 61 5.27 -14.82 1.12
C LEU A 61 3.89 -14.17 0.99
N LEU A 62 3.80 -12.85 1.16
CA LEU A 62 2.57 -12.10 0.96
C LEU A 62 2.03 -12.26 -0.46
N ILE A 63 2.86 -12.06 -1.48
CA ILE A 63 2.49 -12.26 -2.90
C ILE A 63 1.93 -13.67 -3.10
N PHE A 64 2.59 -14.69 -2.55
CA PHE A 64 2.17 -16.07 -2.68
C PHE A 64 0.81 -16.34 -2.02
N ILE A 65 0.59 -15.82 -0.81
CA ILE A 65 -0.70 -15.93 -0.10
C ILE A 65 -1.81 -15.26 -0.91
N VAL A 66 -1.57 -14.05 -1.41
CA VAL A 66 -2.51 -13.29 -2.24
C VAL A 66 -2.82 -14.06 -3.53
N ALA A 67 -1.81 -14.56 -4.23
CA ALA A 67 -1.98 -15.36 -5.45
C ALA A 67 -2.83 -16.62 -5.20
N ILE A 68 -2.53 -17.40 -4.14
CA ILE A 68 -3.37 -18.56 -3.78
C ILE A 68 -4.81 -18.15 -3.46
N ARG A 69 -4.97 -17.00 -2.79
CA ARG A 69 -6.29 -16.55 -2.36
C ARG A 69 -7.16 -16.08 -3.52
N PHE A 70 -6.58 -15.46 -4.54
CA PHE A 70 -7.31 -14.73 -5.59
C PHE A 70 -7.15 -15.26 -7.02
N ASN A 71 -6.17 -16.12 -7.31
CA ASN A 71 -5.99 -16.69 -8.65
C ASN A 71 -7.26 -17.39 -9.15
N GLY A 72 -7.66 -17.02 -10.36
CA GLY A 72 -8.85 -17.52 -11.05
C GLY A 72 -10.18 -17.03 -10.48
N LYS A 73 -10.18 -16.17 -9.44
CA LYS A 73 -11.40 -15.72 -8.74
C LYS A 73 -11.80 -14.28 -9.03
N ILE A 74 -10.90 -13.46 -9.55
CA ILE A 74 -11.18 -12.05 -9.85
C ILE A 74 -11.59 -11.93 -11.32
N PRO A 75 -12.80 -11.46 -11.64
CA PRO A 75 -13.22 -11.20 -13.01
C PRO A 75 -12.32 -10.19 -13.72
N TYR A 76 -12.08 -10.40 -15.02
CA TYR A 76 -11.22 -9.52 -15.82
C TYR A 76 -11.69 -8.05 -15.81
N ARG A 77 -13.01 -7.82 -15.80
CA ARG A 77 -13.64 -6.49 -15.72
C ARG A 77 -13.35 -5.71 -14.43
N THR A 78 -12.88 -6.40 -13.40
CA THR A 78 -12.44 -5.82 -12.12
C THR A 78 -10.92 -5.84 -12.01
N TYR A 79 -10.27 -6.89 -12.51
CA TYR A 79 -8.82 -6.99 -12.55
C TYR A 79 -8.17 -5.83 -13.31
N ARG A 80 -8.65 -5.56 -14.53
CA ARG A 80 -8.01 -4.62 -15.46
C ARG A 80 -8.10 -3.15 -14.99
N PRO A 81 -9.23 -2.62 -14.50
CA PRO A 81 -9.26 -1.25 -13.97
C PRO A 81 -8.36 -1.03 -12.75
N ILE A 82 -8.23 -2.01 -11.87
CA ILE A 82 -7.31 -1.93 -10.72
C ILE A 82 -5.87 -1.90 -11.22
N GLU A 83 -5.51 -2.78 -12.16
CA GLU A 83 -4.18 -2.80 -12.78
C GLU A 83 -3.85 -1.45 -13.45
N LEU A 84 -4.80 -0.88 -14.20
CA LEU A 84 -4.64 0.43 -14.82
C LEU A 84 -4.49 1.56 -13.81
N THR A 85 -5.20 1.50 -12.68
CA THR A 85 -5.07 2.47 -11.59
C THR A 85 -3.66 2.45 -11.01
N VAL A 86 -3.13 1.25 -10.77
CA VAL A 86 -1.77 1.06 -10.26
C VAL A 86 -0.73 1.57 -11.28
N ILE A 87 -0.90 1.25 -12.57
CA ILE A 87 -0.04 1.77 -13.65
C ILE A 87 -0.11 3.29 -13.72
N ALA A 88 -1.31 3.88 -13.63
CA ALA A 88 -1.46 5.34 -13.59
C ALA A 88 -0.71 5.94 -12.39
N GLY A 89 -0.78 5.32 -11.21
CA GLY A 89 0.00 5.71 -10.04
C GLY A 89 1.51 5.68 -10.29
N ILE A 90 2.02 4.66 -10.97
CA ILE A 90 3.44 4.59 -11.39
C ILE A 90 3.79 5.78 -12.31
N LEU A 91 2.98 6.03 -13.35
CA LEU A 91 3.24 7.10 -14.31
C LEU A 91 3.18 8.50 -13.66
N ILE A 92 2.20 8.72 -12.78
CA ILE A 92 2.07 9.97 -12.02
C ILE A 92 3.26 10.12 -11.06
N GLY A 93 3.65 9.06 -10.35
CA GLY A 93 4.82 9.09 -9.47
C GLY A 93 6.11 9.43 -10.21
N ILE A 94 6.33 8.84 -11.39
CA ILE A 94 7.45 9.20 -12.29
C ILE A 94 7.36 10.68 -12.67
N PHE A 95 6.21 11.16 -13.12
CA PHE A 95 6.02 12.57 -13.48
C PHE A 95 6.35 13.51 -12.31
N CYS A 96 5.89 13.18 -11.10
CA CYS A 96 6.16 13.95 -9.89
C CYS A 96 7.65 13.95 -9.48
N LEU A 97 8.39 12.88 -9.78
CA LEU A 97 9.84 12.82 -9.51
C LEU A 97 10.68 13.66 -10.47
N PHE A 98 10.23 13.80 -11.73
CA PHE A 98 11.00 14.47 -12.79
C PHE A 98 10.59 15.93 -13.04
N GLN A 99 9.72 16.50 -12.22
CA GLN A 99 9.39 17.92 -12.30
C GLN A 99 10.47 18.79 -11.62
N PRO A 100 10.94 19.87 -12.25
CA PRO A 100 12.01 20.72 -11.71
C PRO A 100 11.55 21.82 -10.74
N TRP A 101 10.23 22.00 -10.52
CA TRP A 101 9.72 23.19 -9.84
C TRP A 101 9.45 22.99 -8.34
N GLU A 102 8.94 21.84 -7.89
CA GLU A 102 8.49 21.67 -6.49
C GLU A 102 9.07 20.43 -5.80
N LEU A 103 9.72 20.63 -4.65
CA LEU A 103 10.29 19.53 -3.83
C LEU A 103 9.21 18.60 -3.26
N ILE A 104 8.02 19.15 -2.98
CA ILE A 104 6.86 18.41 -2.45
C ILE A 104 6.49 17.23 -3.35
N GLY A 105 6.46 17.46 -4.67
CA GLY A 105 6.13 16.39 -5.60
C GLY A 105 7.26 15.36 -5.72
N TYR A 106 8.51 15.70 -5.43
CA TYR A 106 9.59 14.70 -5.35
C TYR A 106 9.37 13.74 -4.17
N GLU A 107 9.12 14.28 -2.97
CA GLU A 107 8.95 13.48 -1.76
C GLU A 107 7.74 12.54 -1.86
N TYR A 108 6.57 13.10 -2.13
CA TYR A 108 5.35 12.32 -2.19
C TYR A 108 5.21 11.54 -3.51
N GLY A 109 5.82 12.02 -4.60
CA GLY A 109 5.90 11.29 -5.88
C GLY A 109 6.75 10.02 -5.77
N PHE A 110 7.86 10.07 -5.01
CA PHE A 110 8.63 8.89 -4.65
C PHE A 110 7.78 7.86 -3.92
N LEU A 111 7.04 8.28 -2.88
CA LEU A 111 6.17 7.40 -2.10
C LEU A 111 5.06 6.79 -2.95
N LEU A 112 4.40 7.60 -3.80
CA LEU A 112 3.38 7.13 -4.74
C LEU A 112 3.94 6.09 -5.72
N LEU A 113 5.12 6.35 -6.29
CA LEU A 113 5.80 5.43 -7.20
C LEU A 113 6.16 4.12 -6.49
N LEU A 114 6.75 4.20 -5.30
CA LEU A 114 7.14 3.05 -4.49
C LEU A 114 5.91 2.19 -4.16
N ALA A 115 4.86 2.80 -3.61
CA ALA A 115 3.62 2.11 -3.25
C ALA A 115 2.95 1.48 -4.47
N SER A 116 2.91 2.19 -5.60
CA SER A 116 2.31 1.69 -6.84
C SER A 116 3.15 0.57 -7.48
N THR A 117 4.48 0.63 -7.38
CA THR A 117 5.38 -0.43 -7.87
C THR A 117 5.24 -1.70 -7.03
N ILE A 118 5.22 -1.58 -5.71
CA ILE A 118 4.91 -2.71 -4.80
C ILE A 118 3.52 -3.26 -5.14
N GLY A 119 2.51 -2.41 -5.21
CA GLY A 119 1.16 -2.79 -5.61
C GLY A 119 1.12 -3.54 -6.94
N PHE A 120 1.87 -3.07 -7.95
CA PHE A 120 1.95 -3.70 -9.26
C PHE A 120 2.61 -5.07 -9.22
N ILE A 121 3.74 -5.19 -8.52
CA ILE A 121 4.43 -6.48 -8.33
C ILE A 121 3.46 -7.46 -7.70
N MET A 122 2.74 -7.08 -6.64
CA MET A 122 1.77 -7.97 -6.00
C MET A 122 0.58 -8.30 -6.92
N TRP A 123 0.01 -7.29 -7.57
CA TRP A 123 -1.19 -7.43 -8.41
C TRP A 123 -0.94 -8.28 -9.66
N SER A 124 0.20 -8.10 -10.32
CA SER A 124 0.59 -8.84 -11.53
C SER A 124 0.77 -10.35 -11.31
N HIS A 125 0.90 -10.80 -10.07
CA HIS A 125 0.95 -12.23 -9.73
C HIS A 125 -0.45 -12.85 -9.56
N ILE A 126 -1.52 -12.05 -9.62
CA ILE A 126 -2.89 -12.54 -9.60
C ILE A 126 -3.32 -12.87 -11.01
N VAL A 127 -3.64 -14.15 -11.26
CA VAL A 127 -4.21 -14.58 -12.54
C VAL A 127 -5.72 -14.31 -12.53
N PRO A 128 -6.26 -13.46 -13.41
CA PRO A 128 -7.71 -13.21 -13.46
C PRO A 128 -8.48 -14.46 -13.92
N GLN A 129 -9.79 -14.46 -13.65
CA GLN A 129 -10.71 -15.47 -14.17
C GLN A 129 -10.69 -15.45 -15.70
N SER A 130 -10.71 -16.65 -16.32
CA SER A 130 -10.69 -16.79 -17.77
C SER A 130 -11.92 -16.14 -18.42
N ALA A 131 -11.74 -15.63 -19.64
CA ALA A 131 -12.83 -15.03 -20.41
C ALA A 131 -14.00 -15.99 -20.64
N ALA A 132 -13.72 -17.30 -20.75
CA ALA A 132 -14.74 -18.34 -20.87
C ALA A 132 -15.67 -18.38 -19.66
N ASN A 133 -15.13 -18.29 -18.44
CA ASN A 133 -15.89 -18.30 -17.20
C ASN A 133 -16.52 -16.92 -16.88
N GLY A 134 -16.15 -15.88 -17.62
CA GLY A 134 -16.64 -14.51 -17.42
C GLY A 134 -17.93 -14.18 -18.17
N LYS A 135 -18.43 -15.08 -19.03
CA LYS A 135 -19.63 -14.84 -19.86
C LYS A 135 -20.92 -14.77 -19.04
N ASP A 136 -20.95 -15.45 -17.90
CA ASP A 136 -22.14 -15.56 -17.03
C ASP A 136 -22.10 -14.60 -15.83
N LEU A 137 -21.27 -13.55 -15.90
CA LEU A 137 -21.19 -12.57 -14.84
C LEU A 137 -22.42 -11.67 -14.83
N ALA A 138 -23.03 -11.50 -13.66
CA ALA A 138 -24.16 -10.57 -13.51
C ALA A 138 -23.75 -9.14 -13.89
N PRO A 139 -24.62 -8.40 -14.61
CA PRO A 139 -24.38 -7.01 -14.94
C PRO A 139 -24.37 -6.14 -13.67
N PHE A 140 -23.70 -5.00 -13.74
CA PHE A 140 -23.74 -4.03 -12.65
C PHE A 140 -25.03 -3.22 -12.70
N GLU A 141 -25.78 -3.22 -11.59
CA GLU A 141 -26.88 -2.30 -11.35
C GLU A 141 -26.38 -1.00 -10.70
N LEU A 142 -27.15 0.08 -10.83
CA LEU A 142 -26.78 1.42 -10.34
C LEU A 142 -26.43 1.44 -8.84
N TRP A 143 -27.17 0.68 -8.03
CA TRP A 143 -26.96 0.64 -6.59
C TRP A 143 -25.61 -0.02 -6.21
N HIS A 144 -25.09 -0.96 -7.00
CA HIS A 144 -23.74 -1.51 -6.79
C HIS A 144 -22.69 -0.40 -6.86
N HIS A 145 -22.83 0.49 -7.84
CA HIS A 145 -21.96 1.64 -8.00
C HIS A 145 -22.14 2.64 -6.85
N ALA A 146 -23.38 2.94 -6.45
CA ALA A 146 -23.64 3.86 -5.35
C ALA A 146 -22.99 3.40 -4.04
N VAL A 147 -23.17 2.13 -3.65
CA VAL A 147 -22.54 1.58 -2.43
C VAL A 147 -21.02 1.57 -2.55
N ALA A 148 -20.49 1.18 -3.71
CA ALA A 148 -19.05 1.19 -3.96
C ALA A 148 -18.43 2.59 -3.88
N VAL A 149 -19.12 3.62 -4.39
CA VAL A 149 -18.68 5.02 -4.29
C VAL A 149 -18.69 5.48 -2.85
N ILE A 150 -19.76 5.21 -2.09
CA ILE A 150 -19.82 5.58 -0.67
C ILE A 150 -18.66 4.95 0.11
N ALA A 151 -18.40 3.65 -0.09
CA ALA A 151 -17.29 2.97 0.56
C ALA A 151 -15.92 3.56 0.16
N ALA A 152 -15.72 3.87 -1.12
CA ALA A 152 -14.49 4.48 -1.60
C ALA A 152 -14.30 5.90 -1.03
N LEU A 153 -15.36 6.69 -0.92
CA LEU A 153 -15.32 8.01 -0.28
C LEU A 153 -14.96 7.91 1.20
N LEU A 154 -15.52 6.93 1.93
CA LEU A 154 -15.14 6.68 3.33
C LEU A 154 -13.66 6.36 3.46
N VAL A 155 -13.14 5.46 2.62
CA VAL A 155 -11.72 5.10 2.61
C VAL A 155 -10.86 6.33 2.27
N LEU A 156 -11.24 7.09 1.24
CA LEU A 156 -10.55 8.33 0.88
C LEU A 156 -10.51 9.31 2.06
N SER A 157 -11.64 9.54 2.72
CA SER A 157 -11.72 10.45 3.87
C SER A 157 -10.84 9.99 5.03
N VAL A 158 -10.80 8.69 5.32
CA VAL A 158 -9.93 8.13 6.37
C VAL A 158 -8.46 8.33 6.02
N PHE A 159 -8.03 8.00 4.81
CA PHE A 159 -6.63 8.17 4.40
C PHE A 159 -6.23 9.65 4.33
N ALA A 160 -7.06 10.49 3.73
CA ALA A 160 -6.81 11.93 3.65
C ALA A 160 -6.72 12.56 5.04
N TYR A 161 -7.61 12.18 5.97
CA TYR A 161 -7.53 12.64 7.35
C TYR A 161 -6.23 12.19 8.03
N ASN A 162 -5.86 10.91 7.91
CA ASN A 162 -4.64 10.41 8.54
C ASN A 162 -3.37 11.06 7.96
N PHE A 163 -3.27 11.18 6.63
CA PHE A 163 -2.13 11.84 6.00
C PHE A 163 -2.04 13.30 6.39
N THR A 164 -3.16 14.04 6.34
CA THR A 164 -3.13 15.45 6.76
C THR A 164 -2.77 15.59 8.24
N GLN A 165 -3.30 14.77 9.16
CA GLN A 165 -2.93 14.90 10.57
C GLN A 165 -1.46 14.55 10.85
N ASN A 166 -0.90 13.56 10.16
CA ASN A 166 0.47 13.12 10.39
C ASN A 166 1.51 14.07 9.81
N GLU A 167 1.19 14.74 8.70
CA GLU A 167 2.11 15.67 8.01
C GLU A 167 1.90 17.14 8.41
N LYS A 168 1.09 17.42 9.44
CA LYS A 168 0.90 18.79 9.91
C LYS A 168 2.24 19.40 10.34
N PRO A 169 2.58 20.62 9.89
CA PRO A 169 3.83 21.25 10.23
C PRO A 169 3.88 21.49 11.74
N ALA A 170 4.93 20.99 12.38
CA ALA A 170 5.14 21.09 13.81
C ALA A 170 6.48 21.77 14.13
N SER A 171 6.53 22.43 15.27
CA SER A 171 7.78 22.94 15.84
C SER A 171 8.81 21.80 15.92
N PRO A 172 10.06 22.01 15.48
CA PRO A 172 10.71 23.30 15.21
C PRO A 172 10.72 23.80 13.75
N TYR A 173 9.79 23.37 12.88
CA TYR A 173 9.63 23.86 11.49
C TYR A 173 10.93 23.89 10.67
N GLY A 174 11.70 22.78 10.73
CA GLY A 174 12.99 22.66 10.03
C GLY A 174 14.20 23.25 10.75
N TYR A 175 14.03 23.91 11.90
CA TYR A 175 15.13 24.41 12.72
C TYR A 175 15.56 23.41 13.79
N THR A 176 16.75 23.58 14.37
CA THR A 176 17.07 22.83 15.61
C THR A 176 16.27 23.39 16.79
N GLN A 177 15.92 22.54 17.76
CA GLN A 177 15.19 22.97 18.95
C GLN A 177 15.87 24.14 19.68
N ARG A 178 17.21 24.16 19.73
CA ARG A 178 17.98 25.26 20.32
C ARG A 178 17.80 26.58 19.57
N GLN A 179 17.83 26.55 18.23
CA GLN A 179 17.59 27.73 17.39
C GLN A 179 16.15 28.20 17.52
N TRP A 180 15.20 27.28 17.53
CA TRP A 180 13.79 27.58 17.70
C TRP A 180 13.52 28.25 19.04
N ASP A 181 14.02 27.70 20.14
CA ASP A 181 13.69 28.18 21.48
C ASP A 181 14.38 29.51 21.81
N ARG A 182 15.67 29.64 21.46
CA ARG A 182 16.54 30.75 21.93
C ARG A 182 17.07 31.66 20.84
N GLY A 183 17.05 31.22 19.58
CA GLY A 183 17.69 31.93 18.47
C GLY A 183 16.74 32.87 17.71
N LEU A 184 15.43 32.64 17.78
CA LEU A 184 14.45 33.38 16.98
C LEU A 184 13.62 34.35 17.83
N ARG A 185 13.49 35.58 17.34
CA ARG A 185 12.57 36.59 17.91
C ARG A 185 11.11 36.11 17.76
N PRO A 186 10.20 36.46 18.69
CA PRO A 186 8.80 36.01 18.64
C PRO A 186 8.10 36.32 17.31
N GLU A 187 8.31 37.51 16.75
CA GLU A 187 7.72 37.91 15.46
C GLU A 187 8.18 37.02 14.31
N ARG A 188 9.48 36.66 14.27
CA ARG A 188 10.01 35.77 13.23
C ARG A 188 9.47 34.35 13.38
N LYS A 189 9.23 33.87 14.62
CA LYS A 189 8.58 32.57 14.84
C LYS A 189 7.15 32.57 14.29
N ALA A 190 6.40 33.65 14.54
CA ALA A 190 5.04 33.79 14.03
C ALA A 190 5.00 33.81 12.48
N GLU A 191 5.97 34.49 11.85
CA GLU A 191 6.11 34.49 10.39
C GLU A 191 6.41 33.09 9.85
N ILE A 192 7.35 32.35 10.46
CA ILE A 192 7.70 30.97 10.06
C ILE A 192 6.51 30.02 10.22
N ILE A 193 5.78 30.11 11.34
CA ILE A 193 4.57 29.30 11.56
C ILE A 193 3.55 29.56 10.46
N LYS A 194 3.28 30.84 10.19
CA LYS A 194 2.31 31.25 9.18
C LYS A 194 2.72 30.78 7.78
N GLU A 195 3.99 30.95 7.41
CA GLU A 195 4.53 30.48 6.12
C GLU A 195 4.40 28.96 5.99
N ALA A 196 4.79 28.20 7.01
CA ALA A 196 4.68 26.74 7.01
C ALA A 196 3.22 26.27 6.90
N GLU A 197 2.30 26.90 7.64
CA GLU A 197 0.87 26.59 7.55
C GLU A 197 0.29 26.96 6.18
N ASP A 198 0.71 28.07 5.58
CA ASP A 198 0.25 28.50 4.26
C ASP A 198 0.74 27.55 3.16
N THR A 199 2.03 27.19 3.18
CA THR A 199 2.60 26.19 2.27
C THR A 199 1.89 24.84 2.41
N TYR A 200 1.72 24.36 3.63
CA TYR A 200 1.06 23.09 3.90
C TYR A 200 -0.39 23.07 3.39
N ASN A 201 -1.18 24.10 3.70
CA ASN A 201 -2.59 24.16 3.29
C ASN A 201 -2.75 24.36 1.77
N THR A 202 -1.85 25.13 1.15
CA THR A 202 -1.95 25.48 -0.28
C THR A 202 -1.44 24.36 -1.19
N TYR A 203 -0.35 23.70 -0.83
CA TYR A 203 0.35 22.76 -1.71
C TYR A 203 0.29 21.31 -1.22
N GLU A 204 0.49 21.06 0.06
CA GLU A 204 0.58 19.69 0.59
C GLU A 204 -0.79 19.05 0.77
N VAL A 205 -1.74 19.73 1.41
CA VAL A 205 -3.08 19.18 1.67
C VAL A 205 -3.79 18.70 0.38
N PRO A 206 -3.85 19.48 -0.71
CA PRO A 206 -4.44 18.99 -1.97
C PRO A 206 -3.72 17.75 -2.50
N PHE A 207 -2.40 17.69 -2.38
CA PHE A 207 -1.60 16.56 -2.83
C PHE A 207 -1.85 15.30 -2.01
N LEU A 208 -1.93 15.42 -0.69
CA LEU A 208 -2.24 14.32 0.24
C LEU A 208 -3.66 13.78 0.00
N ILE A 209 -4.63 14.67 -0.26
CA ILE A 209 -5.99 14.27 -0.66
C ILE A 209 -5.95 13.51 -1.99
N PHE A 210 -5.20 14.01 -2.97
CA PHE A 210 -5.07 13.38 -4.28
C PHE A 210 -4.45 11.97 -4.18
N ILE A 211 -3.36 11.78 -3.44
CA ILE A 211 -2.76 10.45 -3.23
C ILE A 211 -3.74 9.49 -2.54
N SER A 212 -4.61 10.00 -1.66
CA SER A 212 -5.60 9.18 -0.95
C SER A 212 -6.64 8.54 -1.89
N ILE A 213 -6.73 8.96 -3.15
CA ILE A 213 -7.52 8.29 -4.19
C ILE A 213 -6.98 6.88 -4.49
N GLY A 214 -5.66 6.70 -4.41
CA GLY A 214 -4.97 5.43 -4.67
C GLY A 214 -5.57 4.23 -3.93
N PRO A 215 -5.64 4.23 -2.59
CA PRO A 215 -6.26 3.15 -1.83
C PRO A 215 -7.78 3.06 -2.00
N ALA A 216 -8.46 4.16 -2.33
CA ALA A 216 -9.92 4.18 -2.48
C ALA A 216 -10.42 3.49 -3.77
N LEU A 217 -9.68 3.61 -4.87
CA LEU A 217 -10.08 3.05 -6.17
C LEU A 217 -10.19 1.52 -6.19
N PRO A 218 -9.23 0.73 -5.66
CA PRO A 218 -9.39 -0.71 -5.52
C PRO A 218 -10.64 -1.09 -4.74
N ILE A 219 -10.98 -0.36 -3.68
CA ILE A 219 -12.18 -0.63 -2.86
C ILE A 219 -13.45 -0.45 -3.68
N TYR A 220 -13.55 0.63 -4.46
CA TYR A 220 -14.65 0.83 -5.40
C TYR A 220 -14.80 -0.37 -6.36
N PHE A 221 -13.70 -0.77 -7.00
CA PHE A 221 -13.71 -1.86 -7.99
C PHE A 221 -14.03 -3.22 -7.38
N PHE A 222 -13.53 -3.52 -6.19
CA PHE A 222 -13.82 -4.77 -5.48
C PHE A 222 -15.26 -4.83 -4.97
N LEU A 223 -15.74 -3.75 -4.34
CA LEU A 223 -17.04 -3.80 -3.67
C LEU A 223 -18.19 -3.95 -4.67
N ARG A 224 -18.15 -3.24 -5.79
CA ARG A 224 -19.15 -3.40 -6.85
C ARG A 224 -19.21 -4.83 -7.39
N GLU A 225 -18.06 -5.51 -7.48
CA GLU A 225 -17.97 -6.90 -7.95
C GLU A 225 -18.52 -7.89 -6.93
N ILE A 226 -18.22 -7.67 -5.65
CA ILE A 226 -18.76 -8.49 -4.55
C ILE A 226 -20.29 -8.39 -4.51
N LEU A 227 -20.83 -7.18 -4.60
CA LEU A 227 -22.28 -6.95 -4.57
C LEU A 227 -23.00 -7.60 -5.76
N ALA A 228 -22.49 -7.41 -6.98
CA ALA A 228 -23.06 -8.05 -8.17
C ALA A 228 -23.02 -9.58 -8.08
N SER A 229 -21.93 -10.14 -7.55
CA SER A 229 -21.79 -11.58 -7.35
C SER A 229 -22.74 -12.13 -6.29
N ALA A 230 -23.02 -11.37 -5.23
CA ALA A 230 -23.93 -11.77 -4.16
C ALA A 230 -25.37 -11.88 -4.67
N VAL A 231 -25.86 -10.86 -5.37
CA VAL A 231 -27.22 -10.84 -5.93
C VAL A 231 -27.42 -11.92 -7.00
N SER A 232 -26.40 -12.16 -7.83
CA SER A 232 -26.45 -13.25 -8.81
C SER A 232 -26.68 -14.62 -8.16
N LYS A 233 -25.93 -14.91 -7.09
CA LYS A 233 -26.05 -16.18 -6.34
C LYS A 233 -27.43 -16.34 -5.70
N GLU A 234 -27.97 -15.26 -5.14
CA GLU A 234 -29.31 -15.27 -4.55
C GLU A 234 -30.40 -15.53 -5.60
N ARG A 235 -30.32 -14.88 -6.77
CA ARG A 235 -31.25 -15.13 -7.89
C ARG A 235 -31.19 -16.58 -8.36
N GLN A 236 -29.99 -17.14 -8.52
CA GLN A 236 -29.81 -18.55 -8.91
C GLN A 236 -30.37 -19.52 -7.86
N ALA A 237 -30.14 -19.26 -6.58
CA ALA A 237 -30.70 -20.06 -5.49
C ALA A 237 -32.24 -20.06 -5.55
N ASN A 238 -32.86 -18.89 -5.68
CA ASN A 238 -34.32 -18.76 -5.74
C ASN A 238 -34.93 -19.45 -6.97
N GLN A 239 -34.27 -19.38 -8.14
CA GLN A 239 -34.69 -20.10 -9.34
C GLN A 239 -34.61 -21.62 -9.17
N SER A 240 -33.57 -22.13 -8.51
CA SER A 240 -33.44 -23.57 -8.25
C SER A 240 -34.54 -24.10 -7.33
N VAL A 241 -34.92 -23.34 -6.30
CA VAL A 241 -36.02 -23.70 -5.39
C VAL A 241 -37.35 -23.71 -6.15
N ALA A 242 -37.63 -22.66 -6.93
CA ALA A 242 -38.86 -22.56 -7.72
C ALA A 242 -39.02 -23.74 -8.68
N ALA A 243 -37.94 -24.16 -9.34
CA ALA A 243 -37.95 -25.31 -10.25
C ALA A 243 -38.24 -26.65 -9.54
N THR A 244 -37.75 -26.84 -8.31
CA THR A 244 -38.03 -28.06 -7.52
C THR A 244 -39.44 -28.11 -6.96
N THR A 245 -40.10 -26.96 -6.72
CA THR A 245 -41.49 -26.91 -6.23
C THR A 245 -42.55 -27.07 -7.32
N SER A 246 -42.16 -26.92 -8.59
CA SER A 246 -43.05 -27.07 -9.75
C SER A 246 -43.00 -28.43 -10.43
N ALA A 247 -42.18 -29.36 -9.94
CA ALA A 247 -42.01 -30.73 -10.44
C ALA A 247 -42.68 -31.74 -9.49
#